data_AF-V9XNE3-F1
#
_entry.id   AF-V9XNE3-F1
#
_cell.length_a   1.000
_cell.length_b   1.000
_cell.length_c   1.000
_cell.angle_alpha   90.00
_cell.angle_beta   90.00
_cell.angle_gamma   90.00
#
_symmetry.space_group_name_H-M   'P 1'
#
loop_
_entity.id
_entity.type
_entity.pdbx_description
1 polymer ?
#
loop_
_entity_poly.entity_id
_entity_poly.type
_entity_poly.pdbx_seq_one_letter_code
_entity_poly.pdbx_strand_id
1 'polypeptide(L)'
;MKKMLPHIPTPETRDRFEQLTSAGRGLAELHVNYESVEPYPLDIQLKKGVSAEDRETWRVSKMKWGKKKDPESGKNIDDRSVIVYNPLVTITGIPEDAERYMLGSRSALAWIIDRYQVKTDKASGIVNDPNDWCDEHDDPRYVVELIQKVTTVAVETMKIVETL
;
A
#
# COMPACT_ATOMS: atom_id res chain seq x y z
N MET A 1 -15.99 3.87 18.80
CA MET A 1 -15.45 2.87 19.77
C MET A 1 -14.13 3.37 20.38
N LYS A 2 -14.15 4.09 21.51
CA LYS A 2 -12.90 4.57 22.14
C LYS A 2 -12.77 4.27 23.64
N LYS A 3 -13.80 3.68 24.27
CA LYS A 3 -13.82 3.45 25.73
C LYS A 3 -14.18 2.02 26.15
N MET A 4 -14.54 1.15 25.21
CA MET A 4 -14.88 -0.27 25.47
C MET A 4 -14.44 -1.12 24.28
N LEU A 5 -14.22 -2.41 24.53
CA LEU A 5 -13.94 -3.39 23.48
C LEU A 5 -15.11 -3.44 22.47
N PRO A 6 -14.84 -3.73 21.19
CA PRO A 6 -15.89 -3.94 20.20
C PRO A 6 -16.82 -5.09 20.63
N HIS A 7 -18.13 -4.86 20.54
CA HIS A 7 -19.14 -5.91 20.68
C HIS A 7 -19.82 -6.12 19.33
N ILE A 8 -20.00 -7.39 18.93
CA ILE A 8 -20.60 -7.75 17.65
C ILE A 8 -22.07 -8.15 17.91
N PRO A 9 -23.06 -7.41 17.38
CA PRO A 9 -24.45 -7.81 17.50
C PRO A 9 -24.73 -9.07 16.67
N THR A 10 -25.69 -9.88 17.10
CA THR A 10 -26.15 -11.04 16.31
C THR A 10 -26.93 -10.54 15.10
N PRO A 11 -26.65 -11.02 13.87
CA PRO A 11 -27.43 -10.65 12.68
C PRO A 11 -28.90 -11.03 12.82
N GLU A 12 -29.80 -10.15 12.36
CA GLU A 12 -31.26 -10.33 12.48
C GLU A 12 -31.82 -11.39 11.52
N THR A 13 -31.13 -11.66 10.42
CA THR A 13 -31.54 -12.64 9.40
C THR A 13 -30.39 -13.59 9.05
N ARG A 14 -30.76 -14.78 8.58
CA ARG A 14 -29.82 -15.77 8.05
C ARG A 14 -29.04 -15.19 6.86
N ASP A 15 -29.71 -14.51 5.95
CA ASP A 15 -29.09 -13.90 4.76
C ASP A 15 -28.02 -12.88 5.16
N ARG A 16 -28.29 -12.05 6.18
CA ARG A 16 -27.29 -11.09 6.69
C ARG A 16 -26.09 -11.80 7.31
N PHE A 17 -26.30 -12.90 8.03
CA PHE A 17 -25.20 -13.72 8.55
C PHE A 17 -24.36 -14.34 7.43
N GLU A 18 -25.00 -14.90 6.40
CA GLU A 18 -24.31 -15.51 5.25
C GLU A 18 -23.51 -14.47 4.44
N GLN A 19 -24.06 -13.25 4.26
CA GLN A 19 -23.37 -12.13 3.65
C GLN A 19 -22.10 -11.73 4.43
N LEU A 20 -22.23 -11.54 5.76
CA LEU A 20 -21.09 -11.15 6.62
C LEU A 20 -20.01 -12.24 6.70
N THR A 21 -20.40 -13.51 6.76
CA THR A 21 -19.44 -14.63 6.79
C THR A 21 -18.71 -14.78 5.46
N SER A 22 -19.41 -14.58 4.34
CA SER A 22 -18.80 -14.60 3.00
C SER A 22 -17.82 -13.45 2.80
N ALA A 23 -18.22 -12.23 3.16
CA ALA A 23 -17.35 -11.06 3.11
C ALA A 23 -16.14 -11.22 4.05
N GLY A 24 -16.36 -11.68 5.29
CA GLY A 24 -15.29 -11.93 6.26
C GLY A 24 -14.27 -12.96 5.77
N ARG A 25 -14.71 -14.03 5.10
CA ARG A 25 -13.82 -15.02 4.48
C ARG A 25 -13.01 -14.41 3.34
N GLY A 26 -13.65 -13.65 2.45
CA GLY A 26 -12.97 -12.96 1.35
C GLY A 26 -11.92 -11.97 1.85
N LEU A 27 -12.26 -11.18 2.87
CA LEU A 27 -11.32 -10.26 3.51
C LEU A 27 -10.16 -11.00 4.17
N ALA A 28 -10.41 -12.09 4.92
CA ALA A 28 -9.35 -12.86 5.55
C ALA A 28 -8.38 -13.45 4.51
N GLU A 29 -8.90 -14.00 3.42
CA GLU A 29 -8.10 -14.55 2.32
C GLU A 29 -7.18 -13.50 1.70
N LEU A 30 -7.71 -12.31 1.37
CA LEU A 30 -6.92 -11.22 0.81
C LEU A 30 -5.80 -10.75 1.76
N HIS A 31 -6.10 -10.61 3.05
CA HIS A 31 -5.18 -9.98 4.00
C HIS A 31 -4.10 -10.92 4.54
N VAL A 32 -4.41 -12.21 4.70
CA VAL A 32 -3.40 -13.21 5.08
C VAL A 32 -2.42 -13.43 3.94
N ASN A 33 -2.90 -13.36 2.69
CA ASN A 33 -2.10 -13.62 1.49
C ASN A 33 -1.72 -12.34 0.73
N TYR A 34 -1.63 -11.19 1.40
CA TYR A 34 -1.44 -9.88 0.75
C TYR A 34 -0.18 -9.78 -0.13
N GLU A 35 0.85 -10.59 0.14
CA GLU A 35 2.09 -10.66 -0.66
C GLU A 35 2.01 -11.61 -1.85
N SER A 36 0.95 -12.41 -1.94
CA SER A 36 0.74 -13.44 -2.97
C SER A 36 -0.43 -13.15 -3.90
N VAL A 37 -1.17 -12.05 -3.68
CA VAL A 37 -2.23 -11.65 -4.61
C VAL A 37 -1.66 -11.22 -5.96
N GLU A 38 -2.49 -11.29 -7.00
CA GLU A 38 -2.14 -10.77 -8.32
C GLU A 38 -1.84 -9.26 -8.22
N PRO A 39 -0.68 -8.78 -8.71
CA PRO A 39 -0.32 -7.37 -8.67
C PRO A 39 -1.30 -6.48 -9.44
N TYR A 40 -1.64 -5.32 -8.88
CA TYR A 40 -2.43 -4.34 -9.62
C TYR A 40 -1.59 -3.79 -10.79
N PRO A 41 -2.18 -3.60 -11.99
CA PRO A 41 -1.44 -3.17 -13.19
C PRO A 41 -1.11 -1.67 -13.16
N LEU A 42 -0.29 -1.26 -12.19
CA LEU A 42 0.25 0.09 -12.09
C LEU A 42 1.30 0.36 -13.19
N ASP A 43 1.44 1.63 -13.56
CA ASP A 43 2.46 2.06 -14.52
C ASP A 43 3.77 2.43 -13.79
N ILE A 44 4.81 1.62 -14.04
CA ILE A 44 6.13 1.76 -13.43
C ILE A 44 7.06 2.49 -14.40
N GLN A 45 7.25 3.79 -14.16
CA GLN A 45 8.03 4.65 -15.04
C GLN A 45 9.48 4.75 -14.57
N LEU A 46 10.40 4.34 -15.44
CA LEU A 46 11.84 4.52 -15.24
C LEU A 46 12.32 5.83 -15.88
N LYS A 47 13.25 6.50 -15.21
CA LYS A 47 13.95 7.64 -15.79
C LYS A 47 14.72 7.20 -17.05
N LYS A 48 14.77 8.07 -18.06
CA LYS A 48 15.48 7.80 -19.32
C LYS A 48 16.93 7.38 -19.07
N GLY A 49 17.32 6.23 -19.63
CA GLY A 49 18.67 5.67 -19.53
C GLY A 49 18.91 4.81 -18.29
N VAL A 50 17.91 4.61 -17.44
CA VAL A 50 17.94 3.66 -16.33
C VAL A 50 17.52 2.28 -16.82
N SER A 51 18.26 1.24 -16.44
CA SER A 51 17.97 -0.16 -16.77
C SER A 51 17.11 -0.80 -15.68
N ALA A 52 16.10 -1.57 -16.07
CA ALA A 52 15.26 -2.33 -15.15
C ALA A 52 15.99 -3.54 -14.55
N GLU A 53 17.06 -3.96 -15.22
CA GLU A 53 17.92 -5.10 -14.86
C GLU A 53 18.98 -4.71 -13.83
N ASP A 54 19.24 -3.41 -13.65
CA ASP A 54 20.13 -2.91 -12.61
C ASP A 54 19.42 -2.97 -11.24
N ARG A 55 20.01 -3.69 -10.29
CA ARG A 55 19.54 -3.79 -8.90
C ARG A 55 19.42 -2.43 -8.23
N GLU A 56 20.33 -1.51 -8.53
CA GLU A 56 20.36 -0.18 -7.93
C GLU A 56 19.16 0.68 -8.34
N THR A 57 18.52 0.36 -9.47
CA THR A 57 17.27 1.01 -9.91
C THR A 57 16.18 0.90 -8.86
N TRP A 58 16.12 -0.23 -8.16
CA TRP A 58 15.01 -0.58 -7.27
C TRP A 58 15.29 -0.32 -5.79
N ARG A 59 16.46 0.22 -5.42
CA ARG A 59 16.73 0.54 -4.03
C ARG A 59 15.81 1.64 -3.51
N VAL A 60 15.17 1.36 -2.38
CA VAL A 60 14.33 2.28 -1.64
C VAL A 60 15.21 3.21 -0.83
N SER A 61 14.92 4.52 -0.89
CA SER A 61 15.51 5.50 0.03
C SER A 61 14.43 6.05 0.94
N LYS A 62 13.58 6.91 0.39
CA LYS A 62 12.41 7.47 1.07
C LYS A 62 11.34 7.81 0.05
N MET A 63 10.33 6.94 -0.02
CA MET A 63 9.19 7.15 -0.88
C MET A 63 8.36 8.36 -0.42
N LYS A 64 7.62 8.95 -1.35
CA LYS A 64 6.67 10.03 -1.06
C LYS A 64 5.58 10.05 -2.11
N TRP A 65 4.43 10.61 -1.74
CA TRP A 65 3.41 10.97 -2.71
C TRP A 65 3.94 11.98 -3.72
N GLY A 66 3.44 11.87 -4.96
CA GLY A 66 3.52 12.93 -5.95
C GLY A 66 2.89 14.23 -5.42
N LYS A 67 3.05 15.31 -6.16
CA LYS A 67 2.46 16.61 -5.81
C LYS A 67 1.63 17.11 -6.98
N LYS A 68 0.43 17.60 -6.67
CA LYS A 68 -0.43 18.31 -7.62
C LYS A 68 -0.92 19.62 -7.02
N LYS A 69 -1.34 20.55 -7.88
CA LYS A 69 -2.01 21.77 -7.43
C LYS A 69 -3.46 21.46 -7.11
N ASP A 70 -3.88 21.85 -5.92
CA ASP A 70 -5.28 21.85 -5.54
C ASP A 70 -6.03 22.89 -6.39
N PRO A 71 -7.08 22.49 -7.15
CA PRO A 71 -7.79 23.40 -8.04
C PRO A 71 -8.46 24.58 -7.34
N GLU A 72 -8.88 24.40 -6.08
CA GLU A 72 -9.61 25.42 -5.31
C GLU A 72 -8.66 26.40 -4.60
N SER A 73 -7.68 25.89 -3.88
CA SER A 73 -6.75 26.71 -3.07
C SER A 73 -5.46 27.08 -3.78
N GLY A 74 -5.14 26.44 -4.91
CA GLY A 74 -3.89 26.63 -5.66
C GLY A 74 -2.63 26.10 -4.95
N LYS A 75 -2.78 25.47 -3.77
CA LYS A 75 -1.68 24.93 -2.97
C LYS A 75 -1.19 23.60 -3.50
N ASN A 76 0.08 23.27 -3.24
CA ASN A 76 0.59 21.93 -3.52
C ASN A 76 0.07 20.95 -2.47
N ILE A 77 -0.69 19.96 -2.92
CA ILE A 77 -1.20 18.84 -2.13
C ILE A 77 -0.59 17.53 -2.60
N ASP A 78 -0.74 16.49 -1.79
CA ASP A 78 -0.34 15.13 -2.18
C ASP A 78 -1.21 14.64 -3.35
N ASP A 79 -0.55 14.15 -4.39
CA ASP A 79 -1.19 13.39 -5.45
C ASP A 79 -1.10 11.90 -5.14
N ARG A 80 -2.17 11.35 -4.58
CA ARG A 80 -2.22 9.95 -4.17
C ARG A 80 -2.33 8.96 -5.33
N SER A 81 -2.44 9.44 -6.57
CA SER A 81 -2.36 8.61 -7.78
C SER A 81 -0.91 8.28 -8.18
N VAL A 82 0.07 8.91 -7.53
CA VAL A 82 1.49 8.83 -7.88
C VAL A 82 2.35 8.60 -6.64
N ILE A 83 3.22 7.59 -6.67
CA ILE A 83 4.29 7.39 -5.69
C ILE A 83 5.63 7.67 -6.37
N VAL A 84 6.36 8.64 -5.84
CA VAL A 84 7.78 8.82 -6.17
C VAL A 84 8.54 7.80 -5.33
N TYR A 85 8.94 6.70 -5.96
CA TYR A 85 9.58 5.56 -5.31
C TYR A 85 11.03 5.91 -4.91
N ASN A 86 11.81 6.39 -5.88
CA ASN A 86 13.15 6.95 -5.68
C ASN A 86 13.46 7.94 -6.84
N PRO A 87 14.68 8.51 -6.96
CA PRO A 87 15.01 9.43 -8.05
C PRO A 87 15.00 8.82 -9.48
N LEU A 88 14.90 7.49 -9.59
CA LEU A 88 14.98 6.72 -10.83
C LEU A 88 13.62 6.13 -11.25
N VAL A 89 12.73 5.88 -10.30
CA VAL A 89 11.46 5.16 -10.49
C VAL A 89 10.28 5.98 -9.95
N THR A 90 9.22 6.09 -10.76
CA THR A 90 7.93 6.67 -10.36
C THR A 90 6.82 5.69 -10.69
N ILE A 91 5.90 5.49 -9.73
CA ILE A 91 4.77 4.58 -9.87
C ILE A 91 3.52 5.44 -10.05
N THR A 92 2.74 5.19 -11.09
CA THR A 92 1.52 5.95 -11.40
C THR A 92 0.33 5.04 -11.68
N GLY A 93 -0.86 5.61 -11.79
CA GLY A 93 -2.09 4.86 -12.06
C GLY A 93 -2.71 4.23 -10.80
N ILE A 94 -2.35 4.70 -9.61
CA ILE A 94 -2.97 4.23 -8.37
C ILE A 94 -4.43 4.71 -8.34
N PRO A 95 -5.41 3.79 -8.25
CA PRO A 95 -6.82 4.15 -8.22
C PRO A 95 -7.20 4.81 -6.90
N GLU A 96 -8.18 5.72 -6.94
CA GLU A 96 -8.66 6.43 -5.75
C GLU A 96 -9.18 5.47 -4.65
N ASP A 97 -9.77 4.35 -5.05
CA ASP A 97 -10.27 3.33 -4.13
C ASP A 97 -9.19 2.75 -3.22
N ALA A 98 -7.94 2.68 -3.68
CA ALA A 98 -6.84 2.19 -2.86
C ALA A 98 -6.59 3.09 -1.62
N GLU A 99 -6.90 4.38 -1.73
CA GLU A 99 -6.70 5.35 -0.65
C GLU A 99 -7.88 5.40 0.34
N ARG A 100 -9.04 4.88 -0.06
CA ARG A 100 -10.21 4.74 0.81
C ARG A 100 -10.02 3.65 1.85
N TYR A 101 -9.16 2.66 1.57
CA TYR A 101 -8.86 1.59 2.52
C TYR A 101 -7.90 2.06 3.63
N MET A 102 -8.48 2.44 4.76
CA MET A 102 -7.78 3.02 5.91
C MET A 102 -7.49 1.98 7.00
N LEU A 103 -6.22 1.90 7.39
CA LEU A 103 -5.72 1.09 8.51
C LEU A 103 -5.29 2.02 9.65
N GLY A 104 -6.23 2.32 10.55
CA GLY A 104 -6.02 3.33 11.59
C GLY A 104 -6.07 4.75 11.00
N SER A 105 -4.94 5.47 11.01
CA SER A 105 -4.87 6.86 10.55
C SER A 105 -4.31 7.03 9.13
N ARG A 106 -3.95 5.93 8.45
CA ARG A 106 -3.28 5.94 7.14
C ARG A 106 -3.92 4.92 6.20
N SER A 107 -3.86 5.19 4.89
CA SER A 107 -4.17 4.17 3.88
C SER A 107 -3.14 3.04 3.92
N ALA A 108 -3.46 1.89 3.33
CA ALA A 108 -2.50 0.79 3.23
C ALA A 108 -1.21 1.20 2.50
N LEU A 109 -1.32 1.97 1.41
CA LEU A 109 -0.14 2.49 0.69
C LEU A 109 0.62 3.54 1.49
N ALA A 110 -0.07 4.40 2.25
CA ALA A 110 0.58 5.34 3.16
C ALA A 110 1.34 4.64 4.30
N TRP A 111 0.97 3.41 4.67
CA TRP A 111 1.77 2.56 5.56
C TRP A 111 3.04 2.06 4.88
N ILE A 112 2.95 1.61 3.62
CA ILE A 112 4.13 1.19 2.86
C ILE A 112 5.15 2.34 2.76
N ILE A 113 4.70 3.54 2.38
CA ILE A 113 5.56 4.75 2.32
C ILE A 113 6.20 5.07 3.68
N ASP A 114 5.48 4.87 4.78
CA ASP A 114 5.99 5.16 6.13
C ASP A 114 6.99 4.12 6.65
N ARG A 115 6.78 2.84 6.32
CA ARG A 115 7.54 1.70 6.84
C ARG A 115 8.74 1.34 5.97
N TYR A 116 8.57 1.33 4.65
CA TYR A 116 9.62 1.02 3.69
C TYR A 116 10.44 2.28 3.36
N GLN A 117 11.27 2.68 4.30
CA GLN A 117 12.29 3.72 4.10
C GLN A 117 13.46 3.44 5.03
N VAL A 118 14.67 3.82 4.62
CA VAL A 118 15.85 3.67 5.46
C VAL A 118 15.73 4.60 6.68
N LYS A 119 15.73 4.03 7.89
CA LYS A 119 15.69 4.77 9.16
C LYS A 119 16.76 4.29 10.10
N THR A 120 17.44 5.23 10.75
CA THR A 120 18.36 4.94 11.85
C THR A 120 17.71 5.36 13.16
N ASP A 121 17.58 4.42 14.10
CA ASP A 121 17.18 4.77 15.46
C ASP A 121 18.30 5.56 16.15
N LYS A 122 17.96 6.74 16.69
CA LYS A 122 18.98 7.66 17.23
C LYS A 122 19.61 7.16 18.52
N ALA A 123 18.87 6.40 19.32
CA ALA A 123 19.34 5.96 20.64
C ALA A 123 20.28 4.76 20.53
N SER A 124 19.91 3.77 19.70
CA SER A 124 20.67 2.55 19.50
C SER A 124 21.68 2.62 18.35
N GLY A 125 21.48 3.51 17.39
CA GLY A 125 22.26 3.55 16.15
C GLY A 125 21.90 2.45 15.14
N ILE A 126 20.90 1.61 15.45
CA ILE A 126 20.49 0.52 14.57
C ILE A 126 19.83 1.08 13.31
N VAL A 127 20.33 0.67 12.16
CA VAL A 127 19.78 0.99 10.84
C VAL A 127 18.73 -0.07 10.48
N ASN A 128 17.54 0.40 10.12
CA ASN A 128 16.49 -0.38 9.52
C ASN A 128 16.45 -0.02 8.03
N ASP A 129 17.03 -0.88 7.19
CA ASP A 129 17.06 -0.73 5.74
C ASP A 129 16.17 -1.83 5.10
N PRO A 130 15.03 -1.48 4.46
CA PRO A 130 14.17 -2.47 3.80
C PRO A 130 14.85 -3.15 2.59
N ASN A 131 15.93 -2.57 2.06
CA ASN A 131 16.67 -3.17 0.95
C ASN A 131 17.46 -4.41 1.39
N ASP A 132 17.82 -4.53 2.68
CA ASP A 132 18.54 -5.71 3.19
C ASP A 132 17.70 -6.98 3.00
N TRP A 133 16.37 -6.87 3.16
CA TRP A 133 15.43 -7.97 2.87
C TRP A 133 15.42 -8.35 1.38
N CYS A 134 15.44 -7.35 0.51
CA CYS A 134 15.50 -7.55 -0.95
C CYS A 134 16.82 -8.24 -1.35
N ASP A 135 17.92 -7.85 -0.69
CA ASP A 135 19.26 -8.41 -0.89
C ASP A 135 19.38 -9.85 -0.39
N GLU A 136 18.83 -10.15 0.79
CA GLU A 136 18.78 -11.51 1.35
C GLU A 136 18.00 -12.50 0.46
N HIS A 137 16.93 -12.03 -0.18
CA HIS A 137 16.03 -12.87 -1.01
C HIS A 137 16.34 -12.81 -2.51
N ASP A 138 17.37 -12.08 -2.92
CA ASP A 138 17.70 -11.80 -4.32
C ASP A 138 16.51 -11.28 -5.15
N ASP A 139 15.64 -10.48 -4.51
CA ASP A 139 14.46 -9.88 -5.13
C ASP A 139 14.51 -8.36 -5.04
N PRO A 140 15.20 -7.68 -5.99
CA PRO A 140 15.28 -6.23 -5.97
C PRO A 140 13.94 -5.54 -6.22
N ARG A 141 12.96 -6.22 -6.82
CA ARG A 141 11.65 -5.63 -7.18
C ARG A 141 10.59 -5.85 -6.10
N TYR A 142 10.90 -6.59 -5.04
CA TYR A 142 10.00 -6.90 -3.95
C TYR A 142 9.14 -5.71 -3.49
N VAL A 143 9.74 -4.54 -3.21
CA VAL A 143 8.97 -3.40 -2.68
C VAL A 143 8.06 -2.77 -3.73
N VAL A 144 8.48 -2.68 -5.00
CA VAL A 144 7.61 -2.16 -6.07
C VAL A 144 6.44 -3.11 -6.35
N GLU A 145 6.70 -4.42 -6.33
CA GLU A 145 5.65 -5.43 -6.48
C GLU A 145 4.71 -5.45 -5.28
N LEU A 146 5.24 -5.26 -4.06
CA LEU A 146 4.43 -5.13 -2.87
C LEU A 146 3.48 -3.94 -2.95
N ILE A 147 3.90 -2.80 -3.51
CA ILE A 147 3.00 -1.66 -3.76
C ILE A 147 1.86 -2.06 -4.69
N GLN A 148 2.15 -2.75 -5.79
CA GLN A 148 1.12 -3.22 -6.73
C GLN A 148 0.14 -4.20 -6.05
N LYS A 149 0.65 -5.14 -5.26
CA LYS A 149 -0.16 -6.13 -4.55
C LYS A 149 -1.02 -5.49 -3.46
N VAL A 150 -0.46 -4.56 -2.67
CA VAL A 150 -1.20 -3.80 -1.67
C VAL A 150 -2.26 -2.90 -2.31
N THR A 151 -2.01 -2.37 -3.52
CA THR A 151 -3.07 -1.69 -4.30
C THR A 151 -4.21 -2.65 -4.63
N THR A 152 -3.94 -3.88 -5.08
CA THR A 152 -4.98 -4.90 -5.29
C THR A 152 -5.75 -5.16 -4.01
N VAL A 153 -5.07 -5.44 -2.90
CA VAL A 153 -5.72 -5.71 -1.61
C VAL A 153 -6.63 -4.55 -1.20
N ALA A 154 -6.15 -3.31 -1.33
CA ALA A 154 -6.94 -2.13 -0.97
C ALA A 154 -8.21 -2.00 -1.83
N VAL A 155 -8.08 -2.13 -3.16
CA VAL A 155 -9.22 -2.05 -4.10
C VAL A 155 -10.22 -3.18 -3.86
N GLU A 156 -9.76 -4.43 -3.77
CA GLU A 156 -10.63 -5.59 -3.56
C GLU A 156 -11.30 -5.56 -2.18
N THR A 157 -10.60 -5.04 -1.16
CA THR A 157 -11.19 -4.81 0.16
C THR A 157 -12.36 -3.84 0.07
N MET A 158 -12.18 -2.71 -0.62
CA MET A 158 -13.25 -1.73 -0.78
C MET A 158 -14.44 -2.30 -1.55
N LYS A 159 -14.20 -3.09 -2.61
CA LYS A 159 -15.26 -3.79 -3.34
C LYS A 159 -16.07 -4.69 -2.41
N ILE A 160 -15.42 -5.49 -1.56
CA ILE A 160 -16.13 -6.36 -0.60
C ILE A 160 -16.92 -5.51 0.41
N VAL A 161 -16.31 -4.48 0.97
CA VAL A 161 -16.95 -3.59 1.96
C VAL A 161 -18.17 -2.87 1.37
N GLU A 162 -18.15 -2.49 0.11
CA GLU A 162 -19.28 -1.85 -0.58
C GLU A 162 -20.46 -2.80 -0.82
N THR A 163 -20.25 -4.10 -0.73
CA THR A 163 -21.35 -5.09 -0.80
C THR A 163 -22.07 -5.29 0.53
N LEU A 164 -21.60 -4.69 1.62
CA LEU A 164 -22.10 -4.90 3.00
C LEU A 164 -23.13 -3.89 3.47
#